data_AF-A0A0C2A206-F1
#
_entry.id   AF-A0A0C2A206-F1
#
_cell.length_a   1.000
_cell.length_b   1.000
_cell.length_c   1.000
_cell.angle_alpha   90.00
_cell.angle_beta   90.00
_cell.angle_gamma   90.00
#
_symmetry.space_group_name_H-M   'P 1'
#
loop_
_entity.id
_entity.type
_entity.pdbx_description
1 polymer ?
#
loop_
_entity_poly.entity_id
_entity_poly.type
_entity_poly.pdbx_seq_one_letter_code
_entity_poly.pdbx_strand_id
1 'polypeptide(L)'
;MGARESYDTEDEESALNESYGARPELPPVQKPVEKCTGKGKARECSMVDPQPEVTAARGARAIIGRFRWGMDIKTVMAQLEKDIEDEYAELQAKTKDPMQQDKNREWKREAIGEITKNHVRFETAAHHRWGVSLIGHEFKDNDNEEMIWIKSPTLKKFYFFKGGDLYKIVYAYGTQAWPGLTYQQILDEKFKTWFGSSPEAKAEFDEETQIKLIDYVQWNTTDGDRVRAFDMTAVHGAFVVSIVQGESEDEYGARLPTGLESSDFTDDVSDVLGGSDICYDAEGNMIEDPEKCKKIRGDLDI
;
A
#
# COMPACT_ATOMS: atom_id res chain seq x y z
N MET A 1 27.00 -15.82 -15.05
CA MET A 1 27.66 -14.88 -14.13
C MET A 1 27.72 -13.54 -14.82
N GLY A 2 27.08 -12.55 -14.21
CA GLY A 2 26.99 -11.17 -14.66
C GLY A 2 26.27 -10.46 -13.52
N ALA A 3 27.05 -10.10 -12.50
CA ALA A 3 26.56 -9.32 -11.39
C ALA A 3 25.91 -8.06 -11.96
N ARG A 4 24.69 -7.79 -11.51
CA ARG A 4 23.96 -6.56 -11.76
C ARG A 4 24.80 -5.45 -11.12
N GLU A 5 25.70 -4.84 -11.90
CA GLU A 5 26.32 -3.58 -11.50
C GLU A 5 25.17 -2.59 -11.37
N SER A 6 24.88 -2.27 -10.12
CA SER A 6 24.02 -1.22 -9.65
C SER A 6 24.53 0.09 -10.25
N TYR A 7 23.99 0.49 -11.40
CA TYR A 7 23.97 1.90 -11.80
C TYR A 7 22.92 2.57 -10.92
N ASP A 8 23.29 2.70 -9.65
CA ASP A 8 22.46 3.10 -8.55
C ASP A 8 23.24 4.23 -7.86
N THR A 9 22.68 5.43 -7.85
CA THR A 9 21.99 5.97 -6.66
C THR A 9 22.89 6.59 -5.60
N GLU A 10 24.23 6.54 -5.69
CA GLU A 10 25.07 7.18 -4.66
C GLU A 10 24.81 8.70 -4.53
N ASP A 11 24.66 9.42 -5.64
CA ASP A 11 24.40 10.88 -5.63
C ASP A 11 22.96 11.19 -5.17
N GLU A 12 22.00 10.33 -5.51
CA GLU A 12 20.59 10.55 -5.20
C GLU A 12 20.23 10.18 -3.77
N GLU A 13 20.70 9.03 -3.30
CA GLU A 13 20.55 8.65 -1.91
C GLU A 13 21.28 9.64 -1.01
N SER A 14 22.45 10.13 -1.43
CA SER A 14 23.15 11.22 -0.74
C SER A 14 22.32 12.51 -0.71
N ALA A 15 21.75 12.93 -1.84
CA ALA A 15 20.89 14.12 -1.90
C ALA A 15 19.62 14.00 -1.03
N LEU A 16 19.01 12.81 -1.00
CA LEU A 16 17.88 12.53 -0.12
C LEU A 16 18.31 12.52 1.35
N ASN A 17 19.47 11.96 1.67
CA ASN A 17 19.99 11.93 3.03
C ASN A 17 20.38 13.34 3.51
N GLU A 18 20.86 14.21 2.63
CA GLU A 18 21.14 15.62 2.95
C GLU A 18 19.84 16.40 3.23
N SER A 19 18.79 16.14 2.45
CA SER A 19 17.53 16.89 2.54
C SER A 19 16.57 16.39 3.63
N TYR A 20 16.52 15.08 3.87
CA TYR A 20 15.54 14.43 4.75
C TYR A 20 16.18 13.55 5.84
N GLY A 21 17.51 13.60 5.97
CA GLY A 21 18.25 12.81 6.94
C GLY A 21 18.60 11.41 6.45
N ALA A 22 19.79 10.95 6.84
CA ALA A 22 20.21 9.58 6.59
C ALA A 22 19.43 8.61 7.47
N ARG A 23 19.00 7.48 6.88
CA ARG A 23 18.40 6.39 7.65
C ARG A 23 19.46 5.78 8.59
N PRO A 24 19.15 5.55 9.88
CA PRO A 24 20.07 4.87 10.78
C PRO A 24 20.48 3.50 10.25
N GLU A 25 21.73 3.08 10.46
CA GLU A 25 22.14 1.72 10.11
C GLU A 25 21.43 0.69 11.00
N LEU A 26 20.81 -0.31 10.36
CA LEU A 26 20.12 -1.38 11.09
C LEU A 26 21.11 -2.48 11.50
N PRO A 27 21.02 -2.99 12.75
CA PRO A 27 21.84 -4.11 13.19
C PRO A 27 21.56 -5.37 12.35
N PRO A 28 22.52 -6.31 12.24
CA PRO A 28 22.37 -7.50 11.41
C PRO A 28 21.19 -8.36 11.88
N VAL A 29 20.46 -8.94 10.93
CA VAL A 29 19.32 -9.83 11.23
C VAL A 29 19.82 -11.07 11.96
N GLN A 30 19.22 -11.34 13.10
CA GLN A 30 19.40 -12.62 13.80
C GLN A 30 18.37 -13.63 13.29
N LYS A 31 18.81 -14.88 13.13
CA LYS A 31 17.90 -15.94 12.70
C LYS A 31 16.83 -16.17 13.76
N PRO A 32 15.58 -16.48 13.36
CA PRO A 32 14.54 -16.89 14.30
C PRO A 32 15.04 -18.03 15.20
N VAL A 33 14.84 -17.90 16.50
CA VAL A 33 15.26 -18.87 17.50
C VAL A 33 14.05 -19.63 18.00
N GLU A 34 14.20 -20.94 18.20
CA GLU A 34 13.15 -21.74 18.81
C GLU A 34 13.08 -21.39 20.30
N LYS A 35 11.99 -20.73 20.70
CA LYS A 35 11.72 -20.41 22.10
C LYS A 35 10.65 -21.36 22.59
N CYS A 36 10.99 -22.13 23.61
CA CYS A 36 10.05 -23.05 24.23
C CYS A 36 9.60 -22.53 25.59
N THR A 37 8.30 -22.42 25.78
CA THR A 37 7.66 -22.06 27.05
C THR A 37 6.99 -23.28 27.67
N GLY A 38 7.10 -23.42 29.00
CA GLY A 38 6.55 -24.54 29.75
C GLY A 38 7.58 -25.61 30.16
N LYS A 39 7.14 -26.61 30.94
CA LYS A 39 7.95 -27.74 31.41
C LYS A 39 7.27 -29.07 31.08
N GLY A 40 8.06 -30.08 30.74
CA GLY A 40 7.56 -31.44 30.51
C GLY A 40 6.67 -31.53 29.27
N LYS A 41 5.53 -32.24 29.38
CA LYS A 41 4.59 -32.47 28.26
C LYS A 41 3.81 -31.23 27.82
N ALA A 42 3.85 -30.13 28.57
CA ALA A 42 3.24 -28.84 28.22
C ALA A 42 4.28 -27.85 27.64
N ARG A 43 5.38 -28.35 27.09
CA ARG A 43 6.39 -27.53 26.41
C ARG A 43 5.88 -27.20 25.02
N GLU A 44 5.47 -25.95 24.81
CA GLU A 44 5.18 -25.40 23.48
C GLU A 44 6.42 -24.67 22.99
N CYS A 45 6.88 -25.06 21.80
CA CYS A 45 8.00 -24.42 21.13
C CYS A 45 7.47 -23.64 19.93
N SER A 46 7.81 -22.36 19.86
CA SER A 46 7.51 -21.50 18.72
C SER A 46 8.79 -20.85 18.21
N MET A 47 8.86 -20.62 16.91
CA MET A 47 9.93 -19.83 16.31
C MET A 47 9.64 -18.36 16.62
N VAL A 48 10.55 -17.74 17.37
CA VAL A 48 10.44 -16.34 17.78
C VAL A 48 11.58 -15.57 17.16
N ASP A 49 11.25 -14.42 16.56
CA ASP A 49 12.25 -13.46 16.11
C ASP A 49 12.92 -12.82 17.34
N PRO A 50 14.25 -12.98 17.53
CA PRO A 50 14.94 -12.35 18.65
C PRO A 50 15.04 -10.81 18.53
N GLN A 51 14.84 -10.24 17.35
CA GLN A 51 14.89 -8.81 17.08
C GLN A 51 13.72 -8.36 16.16
N PRO A 52 12.47 -8.49 16.62
CA PRO A 52 11.29 -8.27 15.78
C PRO A 52 11.22 -6.84 15.22
N GLU A 53 11.63 -5.84 16.01
CA GLU A 53 11.63 -4.43 15.59
C GLU A 53 12.64 -4.13 14.48
N VAL A 54 13.75 -4.86 14.44
CA VAL A 54 14.80 -4.72 13.41
C VAL A 54 14.35 -5.40 12.12
N THR A 55 13.76 -6.59 12.22
CA THR A 55 13.19 -7.30 11.06
C THR A 55 12.05 -6.49 10.44
N ALA A 56 11.16 -5.93 11.27
CA ALA A 56 10.09 -5.05 10.83
C ALA A 56 10.63 -3.81 10.11
N ALA A 57 11.66 -3.15 10.67
CA ALA A 57 12.31 -2.00 10.02
C ALA A 57 12.89 -2.35 8.65
N ARG A 58 13.52 -3.52 8.50
CA ARG A 58 14.03 -3.97 7.21
C ARG A 58 12.92 -4.21 6.20
N GLY A 59 11.83 -4.87 6.60
CA GLY A 59 10.65 -5.07 5.76
C GLY A 59 10.02 -3.76 5.34
N ALA A 60 9.82 -2.83 6.28
CA ALA A 60 9.28 -1.51 6.03
C ALA A 60 10.14 -0.73 5.02
N ARG A 61 11.45 -0.63 5.26
CA ARG A 61 12.40 0.03 4.35
C ARG A 61 12.44 -0.60 2.96
N ALA A 62 12.31 -1.92 2.86
CA ALA A 62 12.31 -2.62 1.57
C ALA A 62 11.08 -2.26 0.71
N ILE A 63 9.92 -2.07 1.34
CA ILE A 63 8.66 -1.78 0.63
C ILE A 63 8.47 -0.28 0.38
N ILE A 64 8.89 0.56 1.34
CA ILE A 64 8.95 2.03 1.18
C ILE A 64 10.04 2.42 0.18
N GLY A 65 11.07 1.60 -0.01
CA GLY A 65 12.14 1.87 -0.97
C GLY A 65 12.84 3.19 -0.65
N ARG A 66 12.80 4.13 -1.59
CA ARG A 66 13.53 5.41 -1.50
C ARG A 66 12.78 6.54 -0.82
N PHE A 67 11.48 6.41 -0.56
CA PHE A 67 10.73 7.46 0.14
C PHE A 67 11.24 7.67 1.57
N ARG A 68 11.21 8.91 2.05
CA ARG A 68 11.56 9.30 3.42
C ARG A 68 10.37 10.05 4.02
N TRP A 69 10.16 9.89 5.31
CA TRP A 69 9.19 10.71 6.01
C TRP A 69 9.62 12.18 5.98
N GLY A 70 8.64 13.09 5.92
CA GLY A 70 8.92 14.51 5.73
C GLY A 70 9.20 14.93 4.29
N MET A 71 9.18 14.00 3.32
CA MET A 71 9.26 14.39 1.90
C MET A 71 8.06 15.24 1.50
N ASP A 72 8.34 16.35 0.82
CA ASP A 72 7.28 17.17 0.24
C ASP A 72 6.67 16.50 -1.01
N ILE A 73 5.47 16.95 -1.37
CA ILE A 73 4.68 16.43 -2.49
C ILE A 73 5.49 16.37 -3.79
N LYS A 74 6.29 17.41 -4.11
CA LYS A 74 7.04 17.44 -5.39
C LYS A 74 8.16 16.41 -5.37
N THR A 75 8.84 16.28 -4.24
CA THR A 75 9.89 15.27 -4.08
C THR A 75 9.31 13.86 -4.17
N VAL A 76 8.15 13.59 -3.57
CA VAL A 76 7.47 12.29 -3.73
C VAL A 76 7.06 12.04 -5.19
N MET A 77 6.51 13.04 -5.89
CA MET A 77 6.19 12.90 -7.32
C MET A 77 7.43 12.57 -8.15
N ALA A 78 8.54 13.27 -7.94
CA ALA A 78 9.80 13.00 -8.65
C ALA A 78 10.32 11.58 -8.37
N GLN A 79 10.17 11.10 -7.13
CA GLN A 79 10.55 9.73 -6.79
C GLN A 79 9.61 8.69 -7.39
N LEU A 80 8.31 8.99 -7.54
CA LEU A 80 7.37 8.12 -8.26
C LEU A 80 7.66 8.05 -9.76
N GLU A 81 8.00 9.18 -10.39
CA GLU A 81 8.38 9.22 -11.80
C GLU A 81 9.57 8.31 -12.07
N LYS A 82 10.60 8.39 -11.22
CA LYS A 82 11.75 7.51 -11.30
C LYS A 82 11.35 6.03 -11.14
N ASP A 83 10.31 5.68 -10.38
CA ASP A 83 9.98 4.28 -10.06
C ASP A 83 9.39 3.64 -11.31
N ILE A 84 8.59 4.44 -12.02
CA ILE A 84 8.05 4.13 -13.33
C ILE A 84 9.17 4.06 -14.38
N GLU A 85 10.18 4.92 -14.32
CA GLU A 85 11.34 4.85 -15.22
C GLU A 85 12.18 3.58 -15.01
N ASP A 86 12.41 3.19 -13.76
CA ASP A 86 13.13 1.96 -13.40
C ASP A 86 12.37 0.72 -13.90
N GLU A 87 11.05 0.67 -13.64
CA GLU A 87 10.18 -0.41 -14.11
C GLU A 87 10.12 -0.45 -15.64
N TYR A 88 10.02 0.72 -16.29
CA TYR A 88 10.08 0.84 -17.75
C TYR A 88 11.40 0.28 -18.30
N ALA A 89 12.53 0.66 -17.73
CA ALA A 89 13.84 0.21 -18.16
C ALA A 89 13.96 -1.32 -18.05
N GLU A 90 13.45 -1.91 -16.97
CA GLU A 90 13.39 -3.36 -16.81
C GLU A 90 12.50 -4.04 -17.86
N LEU A 91 11.27 -3.53 -18.08
CA LEU A 91 10.33 -4.08 -19.06
C LEU A 91 10.89 -3.99 -20.48
N GLN A 92 11.54 -2.86 -20.79
CA GLN A 92 12.15 -2.62 -22.09
C GLN A 92 13.36 -3.53 -22.32
N ALA A 93 14.16 -3.80 -21.29
CA ALA A 93 15.30 -4.73 -21.37
C ALA A 93 14.88 -6.20 -21.52
N LYS A 94 13.75 -6.59 -20.91
CA LYS A 94 13.23 -7.98 -20.96
C LYS A 94 12.56 -8.33 -22.29
N THR A 95 12.09 -7.32 -23.02
CA THR A 95 11.30 -7.51 -24.25
C THR A 95 12.09 -7.15 -25.51
N LYS A 96 12.12 -8.07 -26.48
CA LYS A 96 12.67 -7.83 -27.83
C LYS A 96 11.62 -7.58 -28.91
N ASP A 97 10.35 -7.79 -28.60
CA ASP A 97 9.23 -7.56 -29.51
C ASP A 97 8.98 -6.06 -29.70
N PRO A 98 9.07 -5.52 -30.94
CA PRO A 98 8.82 -4.11 -31.21
C PRO A 98 7.43 -3.62 -30.77
N MET A 99 6.40 -4.47 -30.86
CA MET A 99 5.03 -4.09 -30.51
C MET A 99 4.87 -3.94 -28.99
N GLN A 100 5.39 -4.90 -28.22
CA GLN A 100 5.41 -4.79 -26.77
C GLN A 100 6.32 -3.66 -26.26
N GLN A 101 7.43 -3.36 -26.94
CA GLN A 101 8.25 -2.19 -26.64
C GLN A 101 7.50 -0.88 -26.84
N ASP A 102 6.60 -0.81 -27.83
CA ASP A 102 5.74 0.36 -28.05
C ASP A 102 4.69 0.51 -26.95
N LYS A 103 4.03 -0.60 -26.58
CA LYS A 103 3.12 -0.64 -25.43
C LYS A 103 3.79 -0.18 -24.14
N ASN A 104 5.04 -0.60 -23.90
CA ASN A 104 5.79 -0.16 -22.71
C ASN A 104 6.07 1.35 -22.74
N ARG A 105 6.32 1.95 -23.92
CA ARG A 105 6.52 3.41 -24.06
C ARG A 105 5.23 4.18 -23.78
N GLU A 106 4.11 3.69 -24.30
CA GLU A 106 2.80 4.28 -24.07
C GLU A 106 2.44 4.21 -22.58
N TRP A 107 2.57 3.02 -21.97
CA TRP A 107 2.37 2.82 -20.54
C TRP A 107 3.20 3.79 -19.69
N LYS A 108 4.50 3.96 -19.99
CA LYS A 108 5.37 4.89 -19.25
C LYS A 108 4.83 6.32 -19.30
N ARG A 109 4.45 6.78 -20.49
CA ARG A 109 3.94 8.14 -20.70
C ARG A 109 2.63 8.36 -19.95
N GLU A 110 1.75 7.36 -19.97
CA GLU A 110 0.48 7.40 -19.24
C GLU A 110 0.71 7.41 -17.73
N ALA A 111 1.54 6.50 -17.22
CA ALA A 111 1.84 6.38 -15.80
C ALA A 111 2.44 7.69 -15.24
N ILE A 112 3.41 8.30 -15.93
CA ILE A 112 3.98 9.60 -15.54
C ILE A 112 2.90 10.70 -15.59
N GLY A 113 2.08 10.72 -16.65
CA GLY A 113 1.00 11.69 -16.80
C GLY A 113 -0.13 11.54 -15.76
N GLU A 114 -0.27 10.37 -15.15
CA GLU A 114 -1.25 10.11 -14.09
C GLU A 114 -0.77 10.60 -12.71
N ILE A 115 0.53 10.63 -12.42
CA ILE A 115 1.05 11.02 -11.08
C ILE A 115 0.51 12.38 -10.64
N THR A 116 0.62 13.40 -11.52
CA THR A 116 0.14 14.75 -11.19
C THR A 116 -1.39 14.80 -11.08
N LYS A 117 -2.12 14.02 -11.89
CA LYS A 117 -3.58 13.97 -11.88
C LYS A 117 -4.13 13.27 -10.63
N ASN A 118 -3.35 12.35 -10.09
CA ASN A 118 -3.71 11.54 -8.94
C ASN A 118 -3.36 12.22 -7.61
N HIS A 119 -2.94 13.48 -7.64
CA HIS A 119 -2.84 14.32 -6.45
C HIS A 119 -4.24 14.80 -6.04
N VAL A 120 -4.59 14.54 -4.79
CA VAL A 120 -5.89 14.85 -4.19
C VAL A 120 -5.66 15.66 -2.93
N ARG A 121 -6.44 16.74 -2.77
CA ARG A 121 -6.54 17.47 -1.50
C ARG A 121 -7.84 17.10 -0.83
N PHE A 122 -7.78 16.75 0.45
CA PHE A 122 -8.97 16.42 1.23
C PHE A 122 -9.60 17.70 1.76
N GLU A 123 -10.34 18.38 0.89
CA GLU A 123 -11.16 19.53 1.22
C GLU A 123 -12.63 19.12 1.03
N THR A 124 -13.51 19.40 2.00
CA THR A 124 -14.93 19.03 1.87
C THR A 124 -15.57 19.68 0.64
N ALA A 125 -15.12 20.89 0.30
CA ALA A 125 -15.56 21.62 -0.89
C ALA A 125 -15.15 20.94 -2.21
N ALA A 126 -14.15 20.05 -2.20
CA ALA A 126 -13.67 19.34 -3.38
C ALA A 126 -14.59 18.17 -3.79
N HIS A 127 -15.62 17.83 -2.98
CA HIS A 127 -16.59 16.75 -3.26
C HIS A 127 -15.92 15.46 -3.74
N HIS A 128 -14.81 15.07 -3.12
CA HIS A 128 -14.07 13.89 -3.55
C HIS A 128 -14.79 12.60 -3.15
N ARG A 129 -14.70 11.60 -4.03
CA ARG A 129 -15.29 10.26 -3.86
C ARG A 129 -14.52 9.33 -2.90
N TRP A 130 -13.44 9.81 -2.29
CA TRP A 130 -12.59 8.96 -1.43
C TRP A 130 -13.20 8.63 -0.07
N GLY A 131 -14.21 9.38 0.40
CA GLY A 131 -14.87 9.13 1.69
C GLY A 131 -15.58 7.77 1.78
N VAL A 132 -15.94 7.16 0.64
CA VAL A 132 -16.59 5.84 0.56
C VAL A 132 -15.66 4.73 0.06
N SER A 133 -14.37 5.03 -0.08
CA SER A 133 -13.38 4.11 -0.62
C SER A 133 -12.66 3.31 0.47
N LEU A 134 -11.78 2.38 0.08
CA LEU A 134 -10.94 1.62 1.02
C LEU A 134 -10.07 2.50 1.95
N ILE A 135 -9.84 3.76 1.57
CA ILE A 135 -9.08 4.74 2.35
C ILE A 135 -9.96 5.79 3.03
N GLY A 136 -11.29 5.63 3.04
CA GLY A 136 -12.23 6.67 3.52
C GLY A 136 -11.99 7.13 4.96
N HIS A 137 -11.41 6.26 5.80
CA HIS A 137 -11.08 6.56 7.19
C HIS A 137 -9.57 6.80 7.42
N GLU A 138 -8.77 6.84 6.35
CA GLU A 138 -7.32 7.08 6.42
C GLU A 138 -6.95 8.56 6.40
N PHE A 139 -7.92 9.46 6.21
CA PHE A 139 -7.72 10.90 6.15
C PHE A 139 -8.83 11.68 6.86
N LYS A 140 -8.61 12.99 7.04
CA LYS A 140 -9.63 13.93 7.52
C LYS A 140 -9.74 15.16 6.61
N ASP A 141 -10.98 15.45 6.20
CA ASP A 141 -11.28 16.64 5.40
C ASP A 141 -10.96 17.93 6.15
N ASN A 142 -10.42 18.89 5.40
CA ASN A 142 -10.02 20.23 5.83
C ASN A 142 -9.00 20.23 6.98
N ASP A 143 -8.17 19.18 7.08
CA ASP A 143 -7.11 19.04 8.09
C ASP A 143 -5.70 19.19 7.50
N ASN A 144 -5.59 19.91 6.37
CA ASN A 144 -4.36 20.03 5.56
C ASN A 144 -3.77 18.67 5.18
N GLU A 145 -4.63 17.68 4.92
CA GLU A 145 -4.24 16.36 4.45
C GLU A 145 -4.39 16.27 2.93
N GLU A 146 -3.38 15.69 2.29
CA GLU A 146 -3.32 15.50 0.84
C GLU A 146 -2.85 14.08 0.53
N MET A 147 -3.08 13.62 -0.70
CA MET A 147 -2.71 12.28 -1.12
C MET A 147 -2.23 12.26 -2.56
N ILE A 148 -1.21 11.45 -2.85
CA ILE A 148 -0.91 10.98 -4.21
C ILE A 148 -1.20 9.49 -4.25
N TRP A 149 -1.81 9.00 -5.34
CA TRP A 149 -2.01 7.56 -5.52
C TRP A 149 -1.52 7.08 -6.89
N ILE A 150 -1.04 5.84 -6.92
CA ILE A 150 -0.67 5.14 -8.16
C ILE A 150 -1.30 3.75 -8.16
N LYS A 151 -1.62 3.26 -9.36
CA LYS A 151 -2.15 1.91 -9.55
C LYS A 151 -1.25 1.09 -10.46
N SER A 152 -1.13 -0.17 -10.11
CA SER A 152 -0.66 -1.26 -10.95
C SER A 152 -1.77 -2.32 -11.03
N PRO A 153 -1.68 -3.34 -11.90
CA PRO A 153 -2.75 -4.33 -12.06
C PRO A 153 -3.17 -5.05 -10.77
N THR A 154 -2.26 -5.21 -9.80
CA THR A 154 -2.51 -5.97 -8.56
C THR A 154 -2.35 -5.17 -7.29
N LEU A 155 -1.84 -3.93 -7.36
CA LEU A 155 -1.50 -3.11 -6.21
C LEU A 155 -1.82 -1.64 -6.47
N LYS A 156 -2.52 -1.01 -5.53
CA LYS A 156 -2.65 0.44 -5.43
C LYS A 156 -1.79 0.95 -4.27
N LYS A 157 -1.03 2.02 -4.49
CA LYS A 157 -0.24 2.69 -3.45
C LYS A 157 -0.80 4.08 -3.22
N PHE A 158 -0.97 4.47 -1.97
CA PHE A 158 -1.44 5.78 -1.54
C PHE A 158 -0.37 6.41 -0.64
N TYR A 159 0.03 7.63 -0.94
CA TYR A 159 1.03 8.41 -0.22
C TYR A 159 0.30 9.57 0.42
N PHE A 160 0.21 9.59 1.75
CA PHE A 160 -0.52 10.58 2.51
C PHE A 160 0.42 11.64 3.08
N PHE A 161 -0.01 12.88 2.94
CA PHE A 161 0.70 14.07 3.38
C PHE A 161 -0.13 14.81 4.41
N LYS A 162 0.54 15.43 5.37
CA LYS A 162 -0.09 16.38 6.28
C LYS A 162 0.80 17.60 6.45
N GLY A 163 0.22 18.79 6.28
CA GLY A 163 1.01 20.03 6.27
C GLY A 163 2.05 20.09 5.14
N GLY A 164 1.90 19.27 4.09
CA GLY A 164 2.85 19.14 2.99
C GLY A 164 3.84 17.98 3.09
N ASP A 165 3.91 17.30 4.24
CA ASP A 165 4.95 16.31 4.54
C ASP A 165 4.40 14.88 4.50
N LEU A 166 5.10 13.99 3.81
CA LEU A 166 4.78 12.57 3.74
C LEU A 166 4.89 11.92 5.14
N TYR A 167 3.81 11.33 5.62
CA TYR A 167 3.77 10.70 6.95
C TYR A 167 3.24 9.26 6.95
N LYS A 168 2.54 8.86 5.87
CA LYS A 168 1.95 7.51 5.75
C LYS A 168 1.94 7.03 4.30
N ILE A 169 2.21 5.74 4.10
CA ILE A 169 2.05 5.05 2.82
C ILE A 169 1.15 3.83 3.03
N VAL A 170 0.14 3.67 2.18
CA VAL A 170 -0.80 2.54 2.19
C VAL A 170 -0.67 1.75 0.91
N TYR A 171 -0.54 0.43 1.04
CA TYR A 171 -0.44 -0.54 -0.03
C TYR A 171 -1.71 -1.41 -0.02
N ALA A 172 -2.57 -1.27 -1.03
CA ALA A 172 -3.77 -2.06 -1.20
C ALA A 172 -3.56 -3.10 -2.31
N TYR A 173 -3.33 -4.35 -1.91
CA TYR A 173 -3.20 -5.50 -2.81
C TYR A 173 -4.57 -6.06 -3.13
N GLY A 174 -4.95 -6.11 -4.41
CA GLY A 174 -6.18 -6.78 -4.81
C GLY A 174 -6.08 -8.30 -4.63
N THR A 175 -7.21 -9.01 -4.57
CA THR A 175 -7.24 -10.49 -4.45
C THR A 175 -6.48 -11.21 -5.58
N GLN A 176 -6.35 -10.58 -6.74
CA GLN A 176 -5.55 -11.05 -7.86
C GLN A 176 -4.04 -11.06 -7.62
N ALA A 177 -3.53 -10.33 -6.62
CA ALA A 177 -2.12 -10.36 -6.24
C ALA A 177 -1.69 -11.75 -5.78
N TRP A 178 -2.60 -12.45 -5.08
CA TRP A 178 -2.40 -13.81 -4.58
C TRP A 178 -3.70 -14.64 -4.75
N PRO A 179 -3.99 -15.09 -5.98
CA PRO A 179 -5.24 -15.78 -6.28
C PRO A 179 -5.40 -17.05 -5.43
N GLY A 180 -6.53 -17.16 -4.75
CA GLY A 180 -6.90 -18.33 -3.95
C GLY A 180 -6.23 -18.42 -2.58
N LEU A 181 -5.43 -17.43 -2.16
CA LEU A 181 -4.90 -17.37 -0.80
C LEU A 181 -5.85 -16.60 0.12
N THR A 182 -6.03 -17.12 1.32
CA THR A 182 -6.73 -16.42 2.41
C THR A 182 -5.84 -15.36 3.06
N TYR A 183 -6.44 -14.41 3.78
CA TYR A 183 -5.69 -13.42 4.55
C TYR A 183 -4.68 -14.07 5.50
N GLN A 184 -5.06 -15.13 6.21
CA GLN A 184 -4.17 -15.82 7.14
C GLN A 184 -2.96 -16.43 6.43
N GLN A 185 -3.14 -17.00 5.24
CA GLN A 185 -2.02 -17.52 4.45
C GLN A 185 -1.11 -16.41 3.95
N ILE A 186 -1.66 -15.29 3.49
CA ILE A 186 -0.86 -14.13 3.05
C ILE A 186 -0.08 -13.54 4.23
N LEU A 187 -0.73 -13.41 5.38
CA LEU A 187 -0.10 -12.97 6.62
C LEU A 187 1.07 -13.88 6.99
N ASP A 188 0.89 -15.20 6.97
CA ASP A 188 1.91 -16.16 7.39
C ASP A 188 3.04 -16.34 6.35
N GLU A 189 2.71 -16.39 5.06
CA GLU A 189 3.68 -16.66 3.99
C GLU A 189 4.39 -15.40 3.48
N LYS A 190 3.71 -14.24 3.51
CA LYS A 190 4.23 -12.98 2.95
C LYS A 190 4.58 -11.98 4.05
N PHE A 191 3.59 -11.48 4.79
CA PHE A 191 3.80 -10.34 5.69
C PHE A 191 4.71 -10.70 6.86
N LYS A 192 4.56 -11.88 7.48
CA LYS A 192 5.48 -12.36 8.52
C LYS A 192 6.89 -12.62 7.99
N THR A 193 7.03 -12.98 6.71
CA THR A 193 8.34 -13.10 6.05
C THR A 193 9.00 -11.73 5.85
N TRP A 194 8.20 -10.70 5.55
CA TRP A 194 8.70 -9.34 5.32
C TRP A 194 9.01 -8.59 6.61
N PHE A 195 8.09 -8.62 7.57
CA PHE A 195 8.14 -7.76 8.77
C PHE A 195 8.49 -8.51 10.05
N GLY A 196 8.60 -9.83 10.00
CA GLY A 196 8.95 -10.68 11.14
C GLY A 196 7.78 -11.53 11.65
N SER A 197 8.11 -12.64 12.30
CA SER A 197 7.16 -13.72 12.62
C SER A 197 6.19 -13.41 13.76
N SER A 198 6.38 -12.32 14.49
CA SER A 198 5.69 -12.04 15.76
C SER A 198 5.03 -10.66 15.77
N PRO A 199 4.00 -10.41 14.92
CA PRO A 199 3.17 -9.22 15.07
C PRO A 199 2.37 -9.20 16.37
N GLU A 200 1.99 -8.00 16.79
CA GLU A 200 0.97 -7.77 17.80
C GLU A 200 -0.42 -7.81 17.17
N ALA A 201 -1.30 -8.68 17.67
CA ALA A 201 -2.71 -8.66 17.28
C ALA A 201 -3.43 -7.52 18.02
N LYS A 202 -4.12 -6.66 17.27
CA LYS A 202 -4.87 -5.51 17.77
C LYS A 202 -6.28 -5.51 17.19
N ALA A 203 -7.19 -4.87 17.90
CA ALA A 203 -8.54 -4.64 17.42
C ALA A 203 -9.00 -3.26 17.89
N GLU A 204 -9.73 -2.56 17.02
CA GLU A 204 -10.44 -1.33 17.40
C GLU A 204 -11.90 -1.63 17.72
N PHE A 205 -12.43 -0.88 18.67
CA PHE A 205 -13.83 -0.96 19.10
C PHE A 205 -14.44 0.44 19.03
N ASP A 206 -15.71 0.50 18.68
CA ASP A 206 -16.50 1.71 18.77
C ASP A 206 -16.67 2.10 20.26
N GLU A 207 -16.37 3.35 20.60
CA GLU A 207 -16.34 3.79 21.99
C GLU A 207 -17.73 3.71 22.65
N GLU A 208 -18.80 3.99 21.91
CA GLU A 208 -20.16 4.06 22.44
C GLU A 208 -20.84 2.68 22.51
N THR A 209 -20.75 1.92 21.43
CA THR A 209 -21.46 0.64 21.26
C THR A 209 -20.62 -0.56 21.68
N GLN A 210 -19.31 -0.39 21.86
CA GLN A 210 -18.33 -1.45 22.12
C GLN A 210 -18.34 -2.54 21.03
N ILE A 211 -18.85 -2.21 19.84
CA ILE A 211 -18.82 -3.09 18.68
C ILE A 211 -17.41 -3.08 18.12
N LYS A 212 -16.88 -4.27 17.82
CA LYS A 212 -15.56 -4.42 17.21
C LYS A 212 -15.59 -3.91 15.77
N LEU A 213 -14.77 -2.91 15.46
CA LEU A 213 -14.71 -2.25 14.15
C LEU A 213 -13.78 -2.98 13.19
N ILE A 214 -12.57 -3.31 13.65
CA ILE A 214 -11.55 -3.97 12.80
C ILE A 214 -10.57 -4.78 13.63
N ASP A 215 -10.15 -5.92 13.07
CA ASP A 215 -9.01 -6.70 13.54
C ASP A 215 -7.80 -6.40 12.64
N TYR A 216 -6.62 -6.22 13.24
CA TYR A 216 -5.39 -6.01 12.48
C TYR A 216 -4.19 -6.54 13.23
N VAL A 217 -3.09 -6.70 12.49
CA VAL A 217 -1.78 -7.00 13.07
C VAL A 217 -0.87 -5.79 12.94
N GLN A 218 -0.04 -5.54 13.94
CA GLN A 218 0.91 -4.44 13.94
C GLN A 218 2.32 -4.94 14.23
N TRP A 219 3.30 -4.40 13.49
CA TRP A 219 4.71 -4.45 13.82
C TRP A 219 5.19 -3.04 14.14
N ASN A 220 5.92 -2.90 15.25
CA ASN A 220 6.66 -1.68 15.57
C ASN A 220 8.08 -1.86 15.05
N THR A 221 8.63 -0.82 14.43
CA THR A 221 9.99 -0.85 13.89
C THR A 221 10.96 -0.11 14.81
N THR A 222 12.25 -0.44 14.73
CA THR A 222 13.28 0.33 15.46
C THR A 222 13.46 1.76 14.94
N ASP A 223 12.91 2.08 13.76
CA ASP A 223 12.93 3.42 13.16
C ASP A 223 11.78 4.30 13.70
N GLY A 224 10.90 3.75 14.53
CA GLY A 224 9.73 4.45 15.05
C GLY A 224 8.49 4.33 14.14
N ASP A 225 8.56 3.58 13.03
CA ASP A 225 7.42 3.31 12.16
C ASP A 225 6.49 2.25 12.76
N ARG A 226 5.21 2.34 12.40
CA ARG A 226 4.19 1.32 12.65
C ARG A 226 3.76 0.72 11.32
N VAL A 227 3.95 -0.58 11.16
CA VAL A 227 3.44 -1.34 10.02
C VAL A 227 2.18 -2.06 10.46
N ARG A 228 1.08 -1.91 9.73
CA ARG A 228 -0.17 -2.62 10.00
C ARG A 228 -0.64 -3.41 8.79
N ALA A 229 -1.26 -4.55 9.01
CA ALA A 229 -1.94 -5.29 7.96
C ALA A 229 -3.40 -5.55 8.33
N PHE A 230 -4.28 -5.40 7.33
CA PHE A 230 -5.73 -5.49 7.44
C PHE A 230 -6.30 -6.42 6.39
N ASP A 231 -7.35 -7.16 6.77
CA ASP A 231 -8.20 -7.88 5.83
C ASP A 231 -9.39 -7.00 5.45
N MET A 232 -9.39 -6.48 4.23
CA MET A 232 -10.47 -5.66 3.66
C MET A 232 -11.16 -6.38 2.50
N THR A 233 -10.98 -7.71 2.39
CA THR A 233 -11.48 -8.48 1.24
C THR A 233 -12.99 -8.54 1.17
N ALA A 234 -13.67 -8.55 2.31
CA ALA A 234 -15.12 -8.66 2.39
C ALA A 234 -15.84 -7.43 1.80
N VAL A 235 -15.30 -6.23 1.99
CA VAL A 235 -15.91 -4.97 1.55
C VAL A 235 -15.27 -4.42 0.28
N HIS A 236 -13.94 -4.51 0.17
CA HIS A 236 -13.17 -3.86 -0.90
C HIS A 236 -12.35 -4.83 -1.76
N GLY A 237 -12.42 -6.14 -1.52
CA GLY A 237 -11.65 -7.11 -2.32
C GLY A 237 -10.14 -6.88 -2.28
N ALA A 238 -9.62 -6.38 -1.15
CA ALA A 238 -8.20 -6.03 -1.01
C ALA A 238 -7.61 -6.45 0.34
N PHE A 239 -6.31 -6.73 0.34
CA PHE A 239 -5.47 -6.83 1.52
C PHE A 239 -4.68 -5.53 1.66
N VAL A 240 -4.71 -4.91 2.84
CA VAL A 240 -4.08 -3.60 3.03
C VAL A 240 -2.90 -3.72 3.96
N VAL A 241 -1.78 -3.11 3.58
CA VAL A 241 -0.63 -2.85 4.45
C VAL A 241 -0.44 -1.35 4.57
N SER A 242 -0.48 -0.79 5.78
CA SER A 242 -0.15 0.61 6.01
C SER A 242 1.17 0.72 6.76
N ILE A 243 1.98 1.70 6.38
CA ILE A 243 3.20 2.06 7.09
C ILE A 243 3.11 3.55 7.41
N VAL A 244 3.23 3.87 8.69
CA VAL A 244 3.08 5.24 9.20
C VAL A 244 4.24 5.59 10.11
N GLN A 245 4.72 6.83 10.02
CA GLN A 245 5.67 7.38 10.97
C GLN A 245 5.00 7.50 12.34
N GLY A 246 5.52 6.80 13.35
CA GLY A 246 4.87 6.72 14.67
C GLY A 246 4.73 8.07 15.34
N GLU A 247 5.75 8.94 15.24
CA GLU A 247 5.73 10.30 15.81
C GLU A 247 4.60 11.16 15.21
N SER A 248 4.47 11.17 13.89
CA SER A 248 3.38 11.87 13.21
C SER A 248 2.01 11.33 13.60
N GLU A 249 1.87 10.02 13.72
CA GLU A 249 0.58 9.44 14.15
C GLU A 249 0.26 9.76 15.61
N ASP A 250 1.27 9.84 16.48
CA ASP A 250 1.07 10.25 17.87
C ASP A 250 0.61 11.71 17.98
N GLU A 251 1.04 12.56 17.05
CA GLU A 251 0.59 13.95 16.93
C GLU A 251 -0.83 14.06 16.32
N TYR A 252 -1.10 13.31 15.26
CA TYR A 252 -2.31 13.47 14.44
C TYR A 252 -3.47 12.56 14.85
N GLY A 253 -3.19 11.54 15.67
CA GLY A 253 -4.08 10.45 15.98
C GLY A 253 -4.02 9.33 14.93
N ALA A 254 -4.35 8.12 15.36
CA ALA A 254 -4.46 6.98 14.46
C ALA A 254 -5.58 7.19 13.44
N ARG A 255 -5.26 6.99 12.16
CA ARG A 255 -6.26 6.82 11.09
C ARG A 255 -6.24 5.36 10.69
N LEU A 256 -7.36 4.69 10.88
CA LEU A 256 -7.52 3.26 10.64
C LEU A 256 -8.76 3.04 9.78
N PRO A 257 -8.81 1.97 8.98
CA PRO A 257 -9.99 1.64 8.20
C PRO A 257 -11.09 1.14 9.16
N THR A 258 -11.94 2.05 9.65
CA THR A 258 -13.05 1.69 10.52
C THR A 258 -14.31 1.53 9.68
N GLY A 259 -14.56 0.33 9.17
CA GLY A 259 -15.83 0.04 8.50
C GLY A 259 -16.95 0.00 9.54
N LEU A 260 -17.73 1.07 9.68
CA LEU A 260 -19.12 1.10 10.17
C LEU A 260 -19.67 2.54 10.16
N GLU A 261 -20.04 3.05 8.99
CA GLU A 261 -21.29 3.79 8.84
C GLU A 261 -22.06 3.15 7.68
N SER A 262 -22.86 2.13 8.00
CA SER A 262 -23.57 1.31 7.02
C SER A 262 -24.97 1.83 6.68
N SER A 263 -25.25 3.14 6.79
CA SER A 263 -26.60 3.64 6.50
C SER A 263 -26.83 4.14 5.08
N ASP A 264 -25.80 4.39 4.27
CA ASP A 264 -26.01 4.93 2.91
C ASP A 264 -25.06 4.31 1.88
N PHE A 265 -25.20 3.01 1.63
CA PHE A 265 -24.65 2.40 0.41
C PHE A 265 -25.70 2.46 -0.69
N THR A 266 -25.51 3.37 -1.65
CA THR A 266 -26.17 3.29 -2.96
C THR A 266 -25.48 2.20 -3.78
N ASP A 267 -26.25 1.33 -4.43
CA ASP A 267 -25.86 0.09 -5.12
C ASP A 267 -24.82 0.20 -6.28
N ASP A 268 -24.10 1.31 -6.42
CA ASP A 268 -23.06 1.49 -7.43
C ASP A 268 -21.67 1.06 -6.93
N VAL A 269 -21.45 -0.26 -6.93
CA VAL A 269 -20.21 -0.94 -6.53
C VAL A 269 -19.04 -0.72 -7.52
N SER A 270 -19.22 0.10 -8.56
CA SER A 270 -18.18 0.40 -9.55
C SER A 270 -17.23 1.54 -9.12
N ASP A 271 -17.64 2.38 -8.17
CA ASP A 271 -16.90 3.59 -7.77
C ASP A 271 -15.99 3.39 -6.53
N VAL A 272 -16.22 2.33 -5.75
CA VAL A 272 -15.47 2.04 -4.50
C VAL A 272 -14.07 1.48 -4.78
N LEU A 273 -13.83 1.00 -6.00
CA LEU A 273 -12.52 0.55 -6.49
C LEU A 273 -12.00 1.37 -7.66
N GLY A 274 -12.33 2.66 -7.80
CA GLY A 274 -11.67 3.58 -8.73
C GLY A 274 -11.40 2.97 -10.13
N GLY A 275 -12.47 2.80 -10.90
CA GLY A 275 -12.49 2.74 -12.37
C GLY A 275 -11.49 1.81 -13.06
N SER A 276 -11.96 0.63 -13.45
CA SER A 276 -11.50 0.02 -14.71
C SER A 276 -12.56 0.25 -15.78
N ASP A 277 -12.23 1.01 -16.82
CA ASP A 277 -12.97 1.11 -18.09
C ASP A 277 -12.89 -0.20 -18.91
N ILE A 278 -12.83 -1.33 -18.23
CA ILE A 278 -12.62 -2.64 -18.85
C ILE A 278 -13.80 -3.52 -18.46
N CYS A 279 -14.61 -3.87 -19.46
CA CYS A 279 -15.63 -4.90 -19.36
C CYS A 279 -15.04 -6.24 -19.76
N TYR A 280 -15.53 -7.32 -19.14
CA TYR A 280 -15.20 -8.69 -19.53
C TYR A 280 -16.48 -9.37 -20.06
N ASP A 281 -16.35 -10.24 -21.07
CA ASP A 281 -17.47 -11.08 -21.50
C ASP A 281 -17.76 -12.20 -20.50
N ALA A 282 -18.82 -12.98 -20.75
CA ALA A 282 -19.21 -14.12 -19.91
C ALA A 282 -18.13 -15.24 -19.84
N GLU A 283 -17.11 -15.16 -20.68
CA GLU A 283 -15.99 -16.11 -20.79
C GLU A 283 -14.70 -15.53 -20.18
N GLY A 284 -14.75 -14.29 -19.66
CA GLY A 284 -13.63 -13.61 -19.00
C GLY A 284 -12.66 -12.92 -19.96
N ASN A 285 -12.99 -12.76 -21.24
CA ASN A 285 -12.15 -12.01 -22.18
C ASN A 285 -12.41 -10.51 -22.09
N MET A 286 -11.35 -9.72 -22.27
CA MET A 286 -11.39 -8.26 -22.26
C MET A 286 -12.18 -7.73 -23.47
N ILE A 287 -13.17 -6.87 -23.23
CA ILE A 287 -13.95 -6.19 -24.28
C ILE A 287 -13.48 -4.73 -24.35
N GLU A 288 -12.83 -4.38 -25.47
CA GLU A 288 -12.29 -3.03 -25.73
C GLU A 288 -13.33 -2.07 -26.34
N ASP A 289 -14.54 -2.54 -26.64
CA ASP A 289 -15.61 -1.75 -27.28
C ASP A 289 -16.49 -1.02 -26.23
N PRO A 290 -16.47 0.33 -26.17
CA PRO A 290 -17.20 1.11 -25.17
C PRO A 290 -18.74 0.97 -25.27
N GLU A 291 -19.31 0.84 -26.47
CA GLU A 291 -20.77 0.69 -26.62
C GLU A 291 -21.25 -0.69 -26.19
N LYS A 292 -20.41 -1.71 -26.44
CA LYS A 292 -20.66 -3.08 -26.01
C LYS A 292 -20.56 -3.19 -24.48
N CYS A 293 -19.64 -2.44 -23.88
CA CYS A 293 -19.49 -2.32 -22.43
C CYS A 293 -20.71 -1.67 -21.77
N LYS A 294 -21.28 -0.59 -22.36
CA LYS A 294 -22.55 0.02 -21.92
C LYS A 294 -23.72 -0.96 -21.94
N LYS A 295 -23.83 -1.75 -23.01
CA LYS A 295 -24.92 -2.73 -23.17
C LYS A 295 -24.84 -3.89 -22.17
N ILE A 296 -23.64 -4.29 -21.77
CA ILE A 296 -23.42 -5.34 -20.75
C ILE A 296 -23.69 -4.80 -19.34
N ARG A 297 -23.36 -3.53 -19.09
CA ARG A 297 -23.62 -2.85 -17.82
C ARG A 297 -25.10 -2.55 -17.57
N GLY A 298 -25.94 -2.59 -18.61
CA GLY A 298 -27.38 -2.41 -18.48
C GLY A 298 -27.81 -0.95 -18.37
N ASP A 299 -26.92 -0.01 -18.70
CA ASP A 299 -27.21 1.41 -18.72
C ASP A 299 -28.18 1.70 -19.88
N LEU A 300 -29.47 1.85 -19.55
CA LEU A 300 -30.46 2.37 -20.48
C LEU A 300 -30.34 3.89 -20.53
N ASP A 301 -30.15 4.43 -21.73
CA ASP A 301 -30.14 5.87 -21.99
C ASP A 301 -31.46 6.51 -21.48
N ILE A 302 -31.35 7.41 -20.49
CA ILE A 302 -32.35 8.44 -20.18
C ILE A 302 -31.74 9.80 -20.50
#